data_AF-A0A3D0LWG4-F1
#
_entry.id   AF-A0A3D0LWG4-F1
#
_cell.length_a   1.000
_cell.length_b   1.000
_cell.length_c   1.000
_cell.angle_alpha   90.00
_cell.angle_beta   90.00
_cell.angle_gamma   90.00
#
_symmetry.space_group_name_H-M   'P 1'
#
loop_
_entity.id
_entity.type
_entity.pdbx_description
1 polymer ?
#
loop_
_entity_poly.entity_id
_entity_poly.type
_entity_poly.pdbx_seq_one_letter_code
_entity_poly.pdbx_strand_id
1 'polypeptide(L)'
;MPLYDITLDADGCFPLPPDVGATLAAEKWIVAALGAKFSLASAATACVPLNAIFLWPLSYFEELRAQFSSLPPTRRPPLLTQRIFDNPRRLNAAGGRLCLPASLRDDALIASRLLLRGNNSRYELWNPNAFQCRAHR
;
A
#
# COMPACT_ATOMS: atom_id res chain seq x y z
N MET A 1 -11.01 -11.47 -5.06
CA MET A 1 -10.26 -10.75 -4.01
C MET A 1 -11.14 -9.63 -3.48
N PRO A 2 -11.28 -9.48 -2.16
CA PRO A 2 -12.12 -8.44 -1.60
C PRO A 2 -11.56 -7.05 -1.93
N LEU A 3 -12.48 -6.13 -2.24
CA LEU A 3 -12.23 -4.73 -2.49
C LEU A 3 -13.17 -3.93 -1.59
N TYR A 4 -12.60 -3.12 -0.73
CA TYR A 4 -13.32 -2.29 0.23
C TYR A 4 -13.22 -0.83 -0.19
N ASP A 5 -14.36 -0.15 -0.12
CA ASP A 5 -14.45 1.28 -0.33
C ASP A 5 -14.54 1.97 1.01
N ILE A 6 -13.54 2.78 1.34
CA ILE A 6 -13.30 3.29 2.68
C ILE A 6 -13.21 4.81 2.65
N THR A 7 -13.89 5.43 3.59
CA THR A 7 -13.77 6.87 3.86
C THR A 7 -12.82 7.08 5.03
N LEU A 8 -11.87 7.99 4.87
CA LEU A 8 -10.99 8.47 5.91
C LEU A 8 -11.73 9.48 6.79
N ASP A 9 -11.50 9.42 8.09
CA ASP A 9 -11.91 10.47 9.01
C ASP A 9 -11.00 11.72 8.90
N ALA A 10 -11.32 12.75 9.70
CA ALA A 10 -10.57 14.02 9.71
C ALA A 10 -9.09 13.85 10.07
N ASP A 11 -8.73 12.81 10.82
CA ASP A 11 -7.36 12.49 11.23
C ASP A 11 -6.62 11.67 10.16
N GLY A 12 -7.29 11.29 9.07
CA GLY A 12 -6.73 10.42 8.04
C GLY A 12 -6.67 8.95 8.47
N CYS A 13 -7.53 8.54 9.41
CA CYS A 13 -7.65 7.18 9.87
C CYS A 13 -8.91 6.49 9.33
N PHE A 14 -8.93 5.15 9.43
CA PHE A 14 -10.07 4.35 9.03
C PHE A 14 -10.13 3.02 9.80
N PRO A 15 -11.33 2.44 10.01
CA PRO A 15 -11.45 1.09 10.55
C PRO A 15 -10.98 0.06 9.52
N LEU A 16 -10.16 -0.88 9.95
CA LEU A 16 -9.78 -2.03 9.14
C LEU A 16 -11.00 -2.96 8.97
N PRO A 17 -11.32 -3.41 7.74
CA PRO A 17 -12.34 -4.44 7.54
C PRO A 17 -12.01 -5.70 8.35
N PRO A 18 -12.99 -6.46 8.86
CA PRO A 18 -12.75 -7.55 9.83
C PRO A 18 -11.78 -8.63 9.35
N ASP A 19 -11.83 -9.00 8.06
CA ASP A 19 -10.95 -9.98 7.42
C ASP A 19 -9.51 -9.44 7.25
N VAL A 20 -9.40 -8.16 6.92
CA VAL A 20 -8.10 -7.46 6.82
C VAL A 20 -7.50 -7.28 8.21
N GLY A 21 -8.33 -6.88 9.18
CA GLY A 21 -7.99 -6.77 10.59
C GLY A 21 -7.53 -8.11 11.16
N ALA A 22 -8.18 -9.23 10.85
CA ALA A 22 -7.71 -10.53 11.31
C ALA A 22 -6.29 -10.86 10.82
N THR A 23 -5.93 -10.44 9.61
CA THR A 23 -4.62 -10.73 9.00
C THR A 23 -3.56 -9.71 9.41
N LEU A 24 -3.90 -8.42 9.47
CA LEU A 24 -2.97 -7.33 9.80
C LEU A 24 -2.91 -7.05 11.30
N ALA A 25 -4.03 -7.10 12.01
CA ALA A 25 -4.12 -6.80 13.45
C ALA A 25 -3.73 -7.99 14.34
N ALA A 26 -3.49 -9.19 13.77
CA ALA A 26 -2.68 -10.20 14.44
C ALA A 26 -1.30 -9.64 14.84
N GLU A 27 -0.83 -8.62 14.12
CA GLU A 27 0.33 -7.84 14.48
C GLU A 27 -0.06 -6.42 14.92
N LYS A 28 0.54 -5.98 16.03
CA LYS A 28 0.38 -4.61 16.54
C LYS A 28 0.88 -3.56 15.54
N TRP A 29 1.91 -3.92 14.78
CA TRP A 29 2.62 -3.03 13.88
C TRP A 29 2.56 -3.57 12.46
N ILE A 30 2.27 -2.69 11.51
CA ILE A 30 2.32 -2.99 10.09
C ILE A 30 3.28 -2.03 9.39
N VAL A 31 3.76 -2.44 8.23
CA VAL A 31 4.61 -1.60 7.39
C VAL A 31 3.80 -1.05 6.22
N ALA A 32 3.82 0.27 6.07
CA ALA A 32 3.30 0.99 4.93
C ALA A 32 4.42 1.57 4.08
N ALA A 33 4.36 1.37 2.77
CA ALA A 33 5.29 2.00 1.84
C ALA A 33 4.58 2.41 0.55
N LEU A 34 5.08 3.49 -0.07
CA LEU A 34 4.60 3.91 -1.37
C LEU A 34 5.12 2.94 -2.45
N GLY A 35 4.19 2.34 -3.18
CA GLY A 35 4.46 1.54 -4.35
C GLY A 35 4.04 2.28 -5.61
N ALA A 36 4.99 2.60 -6.48
CA ALA A 36 4.66 3.04 -7.82
C ALA A 36 4.35 1.81 -8.69
N LYS A 37 3.13 1.72 -9.24
CA LYS A 37 2.81 0.73 -10.28
C LYS A 37 2.71 1.42 -11.63
N PHE A 38 3.83 1.55 -12.34
CA PHE A 38 3.77 2.09 -13.70
C PHE A 38 3.03 1.11 -14.63
N SER A 39 2.11 1.66 -15.42
CA SER A 39 1.53 0.98 -16.57
C SER A 39 1.85 1.82 -17.80
N LEU A 40 2.55 1.23 -18.76
CA LEU A 40 2.68 1.81 -20.10
C LEU A 40 1.29 1.72 -20.76
N ALA A 41 0.57 2.84 -20.96
CA ALA A 41 -0.14 2.95 -22.24
C ALA A 41 -0.21 4.37 -22.79
N SER A 42 -0.57 4.34 -24.06
CA SER A 42 -0.82 5.37 -25.04
C SER A 42 -1.51 6.63 -24.50
N ALA A 43 -1.09 7.74 -25.11
CA ALA A 43 -1.32 9.14 -24.73
C ALA A 43 -2.79 9.63 -24.72
N ALA A 44 -3.80 8.75 -24.77
CA ALA A 44 -5.20 9.14 -24.96
C ALA A 44 -6.04 9.22 -23.66
N THR A 45 -5.48 8.89 -22.50
CA THR A 45 -6.18 9.04 -21.21
C THR A 45 -5.22 9.66 -20.22
N ALA A 46 -5.58 10.82 -19.66
CA ALA A 46 -4.84 11.47 -18.57
C ALA A 46 -4.90 10.58 -17.32
N CYS A 47 -4.06 9.56 -17.30
CA CYS A 47 -3.95 8.59 -16.23
C CYS A 47 -3.15 9.25 -15.10
N VAL A 48 -3.81 9.56 -13.98
CA VAL A 48 -3.12 10.05 -12.77
C VAL A 48 -2.05 9.04 -12.33
N PRO A 49 -0.99 9.49 -11.62
CA PRO A 49 0.06 8.60 -11.13
C PRO A 49 -0.53 7.39 -10.38
N LEU A 50 -0.15 6.19 -10.81
CA LEU A 50 -0.62 4.90 -10.26
C LEU A 50 0.14 4.55 -8.97
N ASN A 51 0.14 5.49 -8.03
CA ASN A 51 0.73 5.29 -6.71
C ASN A 51 -0.29 4.59 -5.81
N ALA A 52 0.17 3.55 -5.13
CA ALA A 52 -0.60 2.84 -4.12
C ALA A 52 0.23 2.74 -2.86
N ILE A 53 -0.43 2.72 -1.70
CA ILE A 53 0.25 2.40 -0.45
C ILE A 53 0.14 0.89 -0.25
N PHE A 54 1.26 0.21 -0.10
CA PHE A 54 1.28 -1.20 0.21
C PHE A 54 1.41 -1.40 1.72
N LEU A 55 0.60 -2.30 2.27
CA LEU A 55 0.61 -2.68 3.67
C LEU A 55 1.01 -4.14 3.82
N TRP A 56 1.91 -4.41 4.77
CA TRP A 56 2.31 -5.75 5.15
C TRP A 56 2.31 -5.91 6.67
N PRO A 57 2.08 -7.13 7.18
CA PRO A 57 2.52 -7.49 8.53
C PRO A 57 4.02 -7.19 8.68
N LEU A 58 4.43 -6.68 9.83
CA LEU A 58 5.82 -6.33 10.10
C LEU A 58 6.73 -7.56 9.99
N SER A 59 6.33 -8.70 10.56
CA SER A 59 7.14 -9.93 10.52
C SER A 59 7.44 -10.35 9.08
N TYR A 60 6.41 -10.41 8.25
CA TYR A 60 6.52 -10.77 6.84
C TYR A 60 7.35 -9.77 6.05
N PHE A 61 7.23 -8.47 6.34
CA PHE A 61 8.05 -7.45 5.70
C PHE A 61 9.54 -7.58 6.05
N GLU A 62 9.86 -7.92 7.30
CA GLU A 62 11.24 -8.14 7.74
C GLU A 62 11.85 -9.37 7.07
N GLU A 63 11.09 -10.45 6.90
CA GLU A 63 11.50 -11.62 6.10
C GLU A 63 11.77 -11.25 4.64
N LEU A 64 10.86 -10.51 4.00
CA LEU A 64 11.04 -10.03 2.63
C LEU A 64 12.28 -9.14 2.50
N ARG A 65 12.51 -8.25 3.47
CA ARG A 65 13.70 -7.38 3.50
C ARG A 65 14.98 -8.19 3.66
N ALA A 66 14.98 -9.23 4.50
CA ALA A 66 16.14 -10.10 4.67
C ALA A 66 16.46 -10.86 3.38
N GLN A 67 15.43 -11.42 2.72
CA GLN A 67 15.57 -12.06 1.41
C GLN A 67 16.05 -11.06 0.35
N PHE A 68 15.54 -9.84 0.35
CA PHE A 68 15.99 -8.78 -0.57
C PHE A 68 17.47 -8.43 -0.36
N SER A 69 17.89 -8.29 0.90
CA SER A 69 19.24 -7.89 1.27
C SER A 69 20.29 -8.95 0.93
N SER A 70 19.90 -10.23 0.91
CA SER A 70 20.77 -11.34 0.54
C SER A 70 20.94 -11.52 -0.97
N LEU A 71 20.14 -10.83 -1.80
CA LEU A 71 20.28 -10.91 -3.26
C LEU A 71 21.57 -10.22 -3.74
N PRO A 72 22.31 -10.86 -4.67
CA PRO A 72 23.40 -10.22 -5.40
C PRO A 72 22.89 -8.96 -6.12
N PRO A 73 23.69 -7.89 -6.25
CA PRO A 73 23.28 -6.65 -6.92
C PRO A 73 22.66 -6.86 -8.30
N THR A 74 23.15 -7.85 -9.06
CA THR A 74 22.66 -8.22 -10.40
C THR A 74 21.28 -8.87 -10.41
N ARG A 75 20.81 -9.38 -9.27
CA ARG A 75 19.48 -9.98 -9.08
C ARG A 75 18.56 -9.11 -8.22
N ARG A 76 19.03 -7.93 -7.80
CA ARG A 76 18.17 -7.02 -7.03
C ARG A 76 17.06 -6.47 -7.92
N PRO A 77 15.81 -6.46 -7.42
CA PRO A 77 14.71 -5.78 -8.08
C PRO A 77 15.03 -4.33 -8.44
N PRO A 78 14.27 -3.72 -9.38
CA PRO A 78 14.45 -2.34 -9.82
C PRO A 78 14.50 -1.32 -8.66
N LEU A 79 15.13 -0.17 -8.88
CA LEU A 79 15.26 0.92 -7.88
C LEU A 79 13.92 1.33 -7.24
N LEU A 80 12.81 1.26 -8.01
CA LEU A 80 11.48 1.55 -7.49
C LEU A 80 11.03 0.55 -6.41
N THR A 81 11.41 -0.72 -6.56
CA THR A 81 11.19 -1.75 -5.55
C THR A 81 12.14 -1.59 -4.36
N GLN A 82 13.36 -1.09 -4.57
CA GLN A 82 14.28 -0.74 -3.46
C GLN A 82 13.69 0.32 -2.54
N ARG A 83 13.05 1.36 -3.09
CA ARG A 83 12.44 2.44 -2.29
C ARG A 83 11.43 1.96 -1.24
N ILE A 84 10.73 0.85 -1.52
CA ILE A 84 9.81 0.21 -0.56
C ILE A 84 10.58 -0.25 0.69
N PHE A 85 11.77 -0.79 0.50
CA PHE A 85 12.62 -1.29 1.57
C PHE A 85 13.43 -0.19 2.25
N ASP A 86 13.77 0.89 1.56
CA ASP A 86 14.62 1.96 2.09
C ASP A 86 13.88 2.89 3.06
N ASN A 87 12.57 3.12 2.85
CA ASN A 87 11.82 4.08 3.66
C ASN A 87 10.41 3.60 4.06
N PRO A 88 10.26 2.43 4.72
CA PRO A 88 8.96 2.02 5.23
C PRO A 88 8.52 2.94 6.38
N ARG A 89 7.21 3.12 6.48
CA ARG A 89 6.55 3.69 7.66
C ARG A 89 5.98 2.56 8.50
N ARG A 90 6.37 2.48 9.77
CA ARG A 90 5.70 1.60 10.75
C ARG A 90 4.44 2.29 11.23
N LEU A 91 3.30 1.62 11.08
CA LEU A 91 2.00 2.12 11.51
C LEU A 91 1.45 1.20 12.61
N ASN A 92 0.78 1.80 13.58
CA ASN A 92 0.10 1.06 14.63
C ASN A 92 -1.30 0.67 14.15
N ALA A 93 -1.61 -0.63 14.18
CA ALA A 93 -2.92 -1.17 13.83
C ALA A 93 -3.69 -1.69 15.06
N ALA A 94 -3.17 -1.46 16.28
CA ALA A 94 -3.82 -1.86 17.52
C ALA A 94 -5.21 -1.23 17.62
N GLY A 95 -6.22 -2.05 17.95
CA GLY A 95 -7.60 -1.60 18.08
C GLY A 95 -8.39 -1.58 16.75
N GLY A 96 -7.85 -2.16 15.68
CA GLY A 96 -8.59 -2.34 14.42
C GLY A 96 -8.80 -1.05 13.62
N ARG A 97 -8.08 0.03 13.94
CA ARG A 97 -8.08 1.29 13.20
C ARG A 97 -6.66 1.58 12.73
N LEU A 98 -6.53 2.06 11.50
CA LEU A 98 -5.25 2.44 10.91
C LEU A 98 -5.26 3.92 10.55
N CYS A 99 -4.20 4.62 10.94
CA CYS A 99 -3.99 6.04 10.62
C CYS A 99 -2.88 6.20 9.59
N LEU A 100 -3.16 6.89 8.49
CA LEU A 100 -2.17 7.15 7.44
C LEU A 100 -1.52 8.52 7.65
N PRO A 101 -0.18 8.59 7.75
CA PRO A 101 0.55 9.85 7.74
C PRO A 101 0.17 10.69 6.51
N ALA A 102 0.03 12.00 6.70
CA ALA A 102 -0.33 12.93 5.62
C ALA A 102 0.60 12.77 4.41
N SER A 103 1.91 12.66 4.62
CA SER A 103 2.88 12.47 3.53
C SER A 103 2.59 11.24 2.66
N LEU A 104 2.18 10.12 3.25
CA LEU A 104 1.84 8.91 2.47
C LEU A 104 0.54 9.10 1.70
N ARG A 105 -0.43 9.82 2.28
CA ARG A 105 -1.70 10.15 1.63
C ARG A 105 -1.46 11.08 0.44
N ASP A 106 -0.67 12.12 0.62
CA ASP A 106 -0.34 13.10 -0.43
C ASP A 106 0.40 12.41 -1.60
N ASP A 107 1.40 11.59 -1.30
CA ASP A 107 2.16 10.83 -2.30
C ASP A 107 1.30 9.85 -3.10
N ALA A 108 0.27 9.28 -2.47
CA ALA A 108 -0.69 8.36 -3.11
C ALA A 108 -1.94 9.07 -3.65
N LEU A 109 -1.99 10.40 -3.55
CA LEU A 109 -3.14 11.24 -3.92
C LEU A 109 -4.45 10.81 -3.23
N ILE A 110 -4.38 10.30 -2.00
CA ILE A 110 -5.54 9.88 -1.21
C ILE A 110 -6.03 11.05 -0.36
N ALA A 111 -7.19 11.62 -0.71
CA ALA A 111 -7.78 12.72 0.04
C ALA A 111 -8.66 12.22 1.20
N SER A 112 -9.92 11.91 0.93
CA SER A 112 -10.93 11.48 1.92
C SER A 112 -11.46 10.07 1.67
N ARG A 113 -11.20 9.49 0.50
CA ARG A 113 -11.71 8.18 0.09
C ARG A 113 -10.59 7.35 -0.50
N LEU A 114 -10.55 6.08 -0.14
CA LEU A 114 -9.59 5.11 -0.66
C LEU A 114 -10.26 3.77 -0.94
N LEU A 115 -9.64 2.99 -1.82
CA LEU A 115 -9.97 1.59 -2.04
C LEU A 115 -8.90 0.71 -1.40
N LEU A 116 -9.32 -0.22 -0.55
CA LEU A 116 -8.47 -1.22 0.05
C LEU A 116 -8.69 -2.55 -0.65
N ARG A 117 -7.64 -3.08 -1.27
CA ARG A 117 -7.65 -4.37 -1.94
C ARG A 117 -6.73 -5.35 -1.24
N GLY A 118 -7.26 -6.53 -0.91
CA GLY A 118 -6.44 -7.66 -0.51
C GLY A 118 -5.72 -8.28 -1.69
N ASN A 119 -4.42 -8.51 -1.55
CA ASN A 119 -3.61 -9.38 -2.40
C ASN A 119 -3.02 -10.49 -1.49
N ASN A 120 -2.85 -11.72 -1.98
CA ASN A 120 -2.56 -12.91 -1.15
C ASN A 120 -1.34 -12.75 -0.21
N SER A 121 -0.43 -11.81 -0.49
CA SER A 121 0.75 -11.51 0.33
C SER A 121 0.80 -10.09 0.91
N ARG A 122 -0.14 -9.19 0.55
CA ARG A 122 -0.14 -7.79 0.98
C ARG A 122 -1.47 -7.10 0.75
N TYR A 123 -1.70 -5.98 1.41
CA TYR A 123 -2.83 -5.11 1.09
C TYR A 123 -2.37 -3.90 0.29
N GLU A 124 -3.25 -3.40 -0.58
CA GLU A 124 -2.98 -2.22 -1.40
C GLU A 124 -4.08 -1.19 -1.16
N LEU A 125 -3.68 0.03 -0.76
CA LEU A 125 -4.56 1.20 -0.66
C LEU A 125 -4.41 2.04 -1.91
N TRP A 126 -5.53 2.42 -2.51
CA TRP A 126 -5.58 3.13 -3.77
C TRP A 126 -6.45 4.37 -3.69
N ASN A 127 -6.05 5.40 -4.43
CA ASN A 127 -7.01 6.40 -4.89
C ASN A 127 -8.01 5.72 -5.86
N PRO A 128 -9.33 5.92 -5.71
CA PRO A 128 -10.34 5.30 -6.59
C PRO A 128 -10.14 5.57 -8.09
N ASN A 129 -9.76 6.80 -8.48
CA ASN A 129 -9.52 7.18 -9.86
C ASN A 129 -8.30 6.46 -10.44
N ALA A 130 -7.22 6.38 -9.66
CA ALA A 130 -6.02 5.63 -10.05
C ALA A 130 -6.33 4.13 -10.20
N PHE A 131 -7.15 3.57 -9.31
CA PHE A 131 -7.57 2.17 -9.38
C PHE A 131 -8.41 1.86 -10.62
N GLN A 132 -9.37 2.73 -10.98
CA GLN A 132 -10.19 2.57 -12.19
C GLN A 132 -9.34 2.53 -13.46
N CYS A 133 -8.38 3.45 -13.59
CA CYS A 133 -7.47 3.47 -14.73
C CYS A 133 -6.65 2.19 -14.87
N ARG A 134 -6.37 1.50 -13.74
CA ARG A 134 -5.72 0.18 -13.72
C ARG A 134 -6.68 -0.94 -14.11
N ALA A 135 -7.95 -0.90 -13.70
CA ALA A 135 -8.91 -2.00 -13.85
C ALA A 135 -9.48 -2.16 -15.28
N HIS A 136 -9.45 -1.10 -16.09
CA HIS A 136 -9.84 -1.14 -17.50
C HIS A 136 -8.75 -1.67 -18.44
N ARG A 137 -7.84 -2.52 -17.94
CA ARG A 137 -6.77 -3.15 -18.71
C ARG A 137 -6.60 -4.62 -18.35
#